data_AF-A0A3M0WEM3-F1
#
_entry.id   AF-A0A3M0WEM3-F1
#
_cell.length_a   1.000
_cell.length_b   1.000
_cell.length_c   1.000
_cell.angle_alpha   90.00
_cell.angle_beta   90.00
_cell.angle_gamma   90.00
#
_symmetry.space_group_name_H-M   'P 1'
#
loop_
_entity.id
_entity.type
_entity.pdbx_description
1 polymer ?
#
loop_
_entity_poly.entity_id
_entity_poly.type
_entity_poly.pdbx_seq_one_letter_code
_entity_poly.pdbx_strand_id
1 'polypeptide(L)'
;MKNIIFNLEGTLVGTEKVEPYMKSRAGRLYAERNIDHIPTYPNEEPIEILKDYSKYLRAASVTSLPKSCAKKLVEKHNLPKSLVVANSGKSLKKSLEACLRSLKADPEDALFVTDRAAGVLAAHDVSVPSLGVLWGFDKPCQIFSSEPTAMAGRQGDLKHFLNDFEKGKLKYQERTLPRKFKKAKFRQKIFAIGFSLGDYVPTSDCEDSYSLEILNYKSCRDIIEEDIRKGAEVLYFDGNLKKRRALSVLSYFFGRLVIEIEKRGIGSNAAFIGAPNSLPEFCYRFDVNERIARAVAEYFGADYFESRPFAQIFPLERSYGDRRQYVKSHLETMGIKKEYIERIKEIEEFWIIDDTINTGSQVIALAILIGSINQRAKIRFATLGKQL
;
A
#
# COMPACT_ATOMS: atom_id res chain seq x y z
N MET A 1 0.31 -16.16 -27.51
CA MET A 1 0.57 -14.87 -28.21
C MET A 1 0.95 -13.84 -27.14
N LYS A 2 2.03 -13.06 -27.30
CA LYS A 2 2.54 -12.19 -26.23
C LYS A 2 1.81 -10.83 -26.15
N ASN A 3 1.49 -10.41 -24.94
CA ASN A 3 0.74 -9.20 -24.59
C ASN A 3 1.51 -8.37 -23.55
N ILE A 4 1.34 -7.05 -23.59
CA ILE A 4 1.93 -6.13 -22.63
C ILE A 4 0.81 -5.38 -21.92
N ILE A 5 0.91 -5.31 -20.59
CA ILE A 5 0.00 -4.55 -19.75
C ILE A 5 0.82 -3.48 -19.05
N PHE A 6 0.47 -2.21 -19.23
CA PHE A 6 1.15 -1.10 -18.56
C PHE A 6 0.34 -0.60 -17.37
N ASN A 7 0.98 -0.31 -16.24
CA ASN A 7 0.44 0.65 -15.30
C ASN A 7 0.37 2.03 -15.99
N LEU A 8 -0.66 2.82 -15.75
CA LEU A 8 -0.78 4.15 -16.37
C LEU A 8 0.02 5.19 -15.59
N GLU A 9 -0.32 5.37 -14.31
CA GLU A 9 0.30 6.33 -13.39
C GLU A 9 1.79 6.00 -13.18
N GLY A 10 2.68 6.98 -13.31
CA GLY A 10 4.12 6.88 -13.05
C GLY A 10 4.91 6.06 -14.08
N THR A 11 4.27 5.11 -14.77
CA THR A 11 4.89 4.28 -15.80
C THR A 11 4.76 4.91 -17.19
N LEU A 12 3.53 5.24 -17.63
CA LEU A 12 3.27 5.92 -18.91
C LEU A 12 3.12 7.43 -18.75
N VAL A 13 2.48 7.88 -17.67
CA VAL A 13 2.20 9.29 -17.42
C VAL A 13 2.45 9.62 -15.94
N GLY A 14 3.28 10.64 -15.67
CA GLY A 14 3.42 11.25 -14.35
C GLY A 14 2.14 11.97 -13.94
N THR A 15 1.54 11.51 -12.83
CA THR A 15 0.22 11.96 -12.33
C THR A 15 0.29 12.50 -10.90
N GLU A 16 1.47 12.91 -10.43
CA GLU A 16 1.72 13.35 -9.05
C GLU A 16 0.82 14.52 -8.64
N LYS A 17 0.48 15.40 -9.60
CA LYS A 17 -0.42 16.54 -9.37
C LYS A 17 -1.90 16.15 -9.36
N VAL A 18 -2.25 14.94 -9.84
CA VAL A 18 -3.61 14.40 -9.82
C VAL A 18 -3.91 13.71 -8.49
N GLU A 19 -2.91 13.09 -7.86
CA GLU A 19 -3.08 12.30 -6.63
C GLU A 19 -3.82 13.02 -5.47
N PRO A 20 -3.58 14.32 -5.18
CA PRO A 20 -4.29 15.01 -4.10
C PRO A 20 -5.81 15.00 -4.27
N TYR A 21 -6.29 15.03 -5.52
CA TYR A 21 -7.70 15.01 -5.86
C TYR A 21 -8.32 13.62 -5.74
N MET A 22 -7.53 12.54 -5.82
CA MET A 22 -8.05 11.17 -5.79
C MET A 22 -8.53 10.74 -4.39
N LYS A 23 -8.17 11.50 -3.36
CA LYS A 23 -8.40 11.18 -1.94
C LYS A 23 -9.86 11.33 -1.48
N SER A 24 -10.62 12.24 -2.08
CA SER A 24 -12.03 12.52 -1.73
C SER A 24 -12.94 12.41 -2.95
N ARG A 25 -14.26 12.28 -2.76
CA ARG A 25 -15.22 12.31 -3.90
C ARG A 25 -15.23 13.66 -4.58
N ALA A 26 -15.26 14.75 -3.80
CA ALA A 26 -15.20 16.10 -4.33
C ALA A 26 -13.95 16.29 -5.20
N GLY A 27 -12.80 15.81 -4.74
CA GLY A 27 -11.56 15.85 -5.50
C GLY A 27 -11.64 15.02 -6.79
N ARG A 28 -12.16 13.78 -6.72
CA ARG A 28 -12.31 12.94 -7.91
C ARG A 28 -13.20 13.58 -8.96
N LEU A 29 -14.33 14.16 -8.56
CA LEU A 29 -15.24 14.88 -9.45
C LEU A 29 -14.59 16.14 -10.02
N TYR A 30 -13.81 16.87 -9.23
CA TYR A 30 -13.06 18.03 -9.69
C TYR A 30 -12.02 17.63 -10.74
N ALA A 31 -11.20 16.61 -10.45
CA ALA A 31 -10.20 16.12 -11.38
C ALA A 31 -10.82 15.59 -12.67
N GLU A 32 -11.93 14.85 -12.59
CA GLU A 32 -12.67 14.39 -13.76
C GLU A 32 -13.08 15.54 -14.70
N ARG A 33 -13.49 16.67 -14.15
CA ARG A 33 -13.89 17.86 -14.93
C ARG A 33 -12.70 18.67 -15.44
N ASN A 34 -11.57 18.67 -14.72
CA ASN A 34 -10.47 19.61 -14.93
C ASN A 34 -9.11 18.95 -15.26
N ILE A 35 -9.07 17.66 -15.57
CA ILE A 35 -7.82 16.91 -15.80
C ILE A 35 -6.93 17.50 -16.90
N ASP A 36 -7.52 18.19 -17.89
CA ASP A 36 -6.78 18.86 -18.95
C ASP A 36 -5.94 20.02 -18.41
N HIS A 37 -6.41 20.66 -17.33
CA HIS A 37 -5.74 21.77 -16.65
C HIS A 37 -4.82 21.32 -15.50
N ILE A 38 -4.94 20.07 -15.04
CA ILE A 38 -4.03 19.53 -14.02
C ILE A 38 -2.73 19.10 -14.72
N PRO A 39 -1.54 19.58 -14.28
CA PRO A 39 -0.27 19.18 -14.90
C PRO A 39 -0.05 17.67 -14.82
N THR A 40 0.37 17.08 -15.94
CA THR A 40 0.67 15.66 -16.10
C THR A 40 1.79 15.51 -17.12
N TYR A 41 2.69 14.56 -16.93
CA TYR A 41 3.94 14.48 -17.70
C TYR A 41 4.01 13.16 -18.48
N PRO A 42 4.00 13.17 -19.83
CA PRO A 42 4.11 11.93 -20.60
C PRO A 42 5.53 11.35 -20.52
N ASN A 43 5.64 10.03 -20.34
CA ASN A 43 6.89 9.31 -20.56
C ASN A 43 6.93 8.89 -22.03
N GLU A 44 7.59 9.70 -22.87
CA GLU A 44 7.52 9.60 -24.33
C GLU A 44 7.92 8.21 -24.85
N GLU A 45 9.04 7.65 -24.38
CA GLU A 45 9.54 6.36 -24.89
C GLU A 45 8.60 5.18 -24.57
N PRO A 46 8.10 4.98 -23.32
CA PRO A 46 7.06 3.99 -23.03
C PRO A 46 5.78 4.18 -23.86
N ILE A 47 5.38 5.43 -24.13
CA ILE A 47 4.20 5.74 -24.93
C ILE A 47 4.40 5.33 -26.39
N GLU A 48 5.56 5.61 -26.99
CA GLU A 48 5.86 5.19 -28.36
C GLU A 48 5.90 3.66 -28.50
N ILE A 49 6.45 2.97 -27.50
CA ILE A 49 6.42 1.51 -27.44
C ILE A 49 4.98 0.99 -27.35
N LEU A 50 4.13 1.61 -26.51
CA LEU A 50 2.72 1.26 -26.43
C LEU A 50 2.01 1.45 -27.79
N LYS A 51 2.30 2.56 -28.50
CA LYS A 51 1.76 2.82 -29.85
C LYS A 51 2.14 1.70 -30.82
N ASP A 52 3.40 1.29 -30.84
CA ASP A 52 3.86 0.23 -31.73
C ASP A 52 3.20 -1.13 -31.44
N TYR A 53 3.09 -1.51 -30.17
CA TYR A 53 2.45 -2.78 -29.78
C TYR A 53 0.92 -2.76 -29.94
N SER A 54 0.28 -1.60 -29.79
CA SER A 54 -1.17 -1.47 -29.93
C SER A 54 -1.69 -1.76 -31.34
N LYS A 55 -0.85 -1.57 -32.38
CA LYS A 55 -1.16 -1.88 -33.78
C LYS A 55 -1.57 -3.35 -34.00
N TYR A 56 -1.17 -4.23 -33.08
CA TYR A 56 -1.43 -5.67 -33.14
C TYR A 56 -2.38 -6.17 -32.03
N LEU A 57 -3.10 -5.26 -31.34
CA LEU A 57 -3.93 -5.56 -30.17
C LEU A 57 -3.19 -6.28 -29.02
N ARG A 58 -1.87 -6.09 -28.93
CA ARG A 58 -0.99 -6.73 -27.92
C ARG A 58 -0.79 -5.89 -26.67
N ALA A 59 -1.63 -4.87 -26.45
CA ALA A 59 -1.40 -3.92 -25.36
C ALA A 59 -2.68 -3.52 -24.62
N ALA A 60 -2.53 -3.38 -23.30
CA ALA A 60 -3.53 -2.81 -22.41
C ALA A 60 -2.89 -1.90 -21.38
N SER A 61 -3.70 -1.03 -20.76
CA SER A 61 -3.28 -0.22 -19.62
C SER A 61 -4.21 -0.47 -18.43
N VAL A 62 -3.63 -0.55 -17.24
CA VAL A 62 -4.29 -0.65 -15.94
C VAL A 62 -4.07 0.64 -15.18
N THR A 63 -5.10 1.10 -14.47
CA THR A 63 -5.01 2.34 -13.69
C THR A 63 -5.88 2.28 -12.43
N SER A 64 -5.43 2.99 -11.40
CA SER A 64 -6.19 3.22 -10.16
C SER A 64 -7.12 4.44 -10.23
N LEU A 65 -6.94 5.29 -11.25
CA LEU A 65 -7.79 6.45 -11.51
C LEU A 65 -9.23 6.04 -11.88
N PRO A 66 -10.22 6.92 -11.60
CA PRO A 66 -11.55 6.80 -12.17
C PRO A 66 -11.52 6.66 -13.69
N LYS A 67 -12.42 5.82 -14.22
CA LYS A 67 -12.50 5.52 -15.66
C LYS A 67 -12.61 6.77 -16.53
N SER A 68 -13.36 7.76 -16.08
CA SER A 68 -13.49 9.05 -16.77
C SER A 68 -12.18 9.82 -16.79
N CYS A 69 -11.47 9.94 -15.66
CA CYS A 69 -10.14 10.56 -15.61
C CYS A 69 -9.14 9.84 -16.50
N ALA A 70 -9.11 8.50 -16.44
CA ALA A 70 -8.22 7.68 -17.25
C ALA A 70 -8.42 7.88 -18.75
N LYS A 71 -9.68 7.91 -19.21
CA LYS A 71 -10.02 8.17 -20.62
C LYS A 71 -9.51 9.54 -21.08
N LYS A 72 -9.72 10.57 -20.28
CA LYS A 72 -9.24 11.91 -20.60
C LYS A 72 -7.72 12.01 -20.62
N LEU A 73 -7.01 11.31 -19.72
CA LEU A 73 -5.53 11.24 -19.79
C LEU A 73 -5.04 10.54 -21.07
N VAL A 74 -5.72 9.47 -21.48
CA VAL A 74 -5.43 8.76 -22.73
C VAL A 74 -5.60 9.69 -23.93
N GLU A 75 -6.68 10.47 -23.96
CA GLU A 75 -6.93 11.48 -25.00
C GLU A 75 -5.88 12.61 -24.97
N LYS A 76 -5.64 13.21 -23.79
CA LYS A 76 -4.70 14.32 -23.57
C LYS A 76 -3.28 14.01 -24.06
N HIS A 77 -2.81 12.78 -23.85
CA HIS A 77 -1.44 12.36 -24.19
C HIS A 77 -1.36 11.56 -25.49
N ASN A 78 -2.42 11.55 -26.30
CA ASN A 78 -2.50 10.80 -27.56
C ASN A 78 -2.07 9.33 -27.40
N LEU A 79 -2.44 8.72 -26.27
CA LEU A 79 -2.19 7.31 -26.05
C LEU A 79 -3.08 6.49 -27.00
N PRO A 80 -2.63 5.33 -27.49
CA PRO A 80 -3.46 4.47 -28.29
C PRO A 80 -4.78 4.18 -27.59
N LYS A 81 -5.85 4.03 -28.39
CA LYS A 81 -7.12 3.45 -27.92
C LYS A 81 -7.00 1.94 -27.63
N SER A 82 -5.80 1.44 -27.31
CA SER A 82 -5.57 0.13 -26.72
C SER A 82 -6.49 -0.07 -25.52
N LEU A 83 -6.73 -1.31 -25.12
CA LEU A 83 -7.65 -1.62 -24.04
C LEU A 83 -7.24 -0.92 -22.74
N VAL A 84 -7.98 0.10 -22.31
CA VAL A 84 -7.79 0.74 -21.00
C VAL A 84 -8.76 0.12 -20.01
N VAL A 85 -8.24 -0.70 -19.09
CA VAL A 85 -8.99 -1.25 -17.97
C VAL A 85 -8.81 -0.33 -16.77
N ALA A 86 -9.69 0.67 -16.69
CA ALA A 86 -9.80 1.51 -15.52
C ALA A 86 -10.67 0.85 -14.45
N ASN A 87 -10.19 0.83 -13.21
CA ASN A 87 -10.85 0.11 -12.14
C ASN A 87 -10.93 0.93 -10.85
N SER A 88 -11.66 2.06 -10.93
CA SER A 88 -12.01 2.86 -9.77
C SER A 88 -12.61 1.98 -8.67
N GLY A 89 -11.83 1.76 -7.61
CA GLY A 89 -12.28 1.10 -6.38
C GLY A 89 -11.98 -0.40 -6.25
N LYS A 90 -11.44 -1.10 -7.26
CA LYS A 90 -11.02 -2.51 -7.09
C LYS A 90 -9.51 -2.63 -6.85
N SER A 91 -9.07 -3.77 -6.31
CA SER A 91 -7.65 -4.10 -6.16
C SER A 91 -6.96 -4.24 -7.51
N LEU A 92 -5.67 -3.91 -7.57
CA LEU A 92 -4.85 -4.04 -8.78
C LEU A 92 -4.84 -5.47 -9.36
N LYS A 93 -4.84 -6.50 -8.50
CA LYS A 93 -5.05 -7.91 -8.86
C LYS A 93 -6.28 -8.10 -9.77
N LYS A 94 -7.46 -7.71 -9.29
CA LYS A 94 -8.73 -7.77 -10.04
C LYS A 94 -8.68 -6.99 -11.36
N SER A 95 -7.90 -5.90 -11.43
CA SER A 95 -7.70 -5.15 -12.67
C SER A 95 -6.86 -5.94 -13.67
N LEU A 96 -5.77 -6.55 -13.22
CA LEU A 96 -4.94 -7.43 -14.04
C LEU A 96 -5.72 -8.65 -14.56
N GLU A 97 -6.48 -9.32 -13.69
CA GLU A 97 -7.37 -10.42 -14.10
C GLU A 97 -8.38 -9.98 -15.16
N ALA A 98 -8.92 -8.76 -15.06
CA ALA A 98 -9.84 -8.22 -16.05
C ALA A 98 -9.12 -7.93 -17.38
N CYS A 99 -7.90 -7.37 -17.36
CA CYS A 99 -7.06 -7.21 -18.54
C CYS A 99 -6.80 -8.54 -19.25
N LEU A 100 -6.36 -9.57 -18.51
CA LEU A 100 -6.07 -10.89 -19.07
C LEU A 100 -7.30 -11.48 -19.77
N ARG A 101 -8.48 -11.43 -19.12
CA ARG A 101 -9.74 -11.90 -19.73
C ARG A 101 -10.10 -11.12 -21.00
N SER A 102 -9.98 -9.80 -20.97
CA SER A 102 -10.30 -8.97 -22.14
C SER A 102 -9.32 -9.16 -23.30
N LEU A 103 -8.05 -9.42 -23.01
CA LEU A 103 -7.03 -9.77 -23.98
C LEU A 103 -7.11 -11.23 -24.45
N LYS A 104 -7.92 -12.06 -23.79
CA LYS A 104 -7.95 -13.53 -23.96
C LYS A 104 -6.53 -14.12 -23.85
N ALA A 105 -5.77 -13.62 -22.88
CA ALA A 105 -4.38 -13.97 -22.66
C ALA A 105 -4.23 -14.84 -21.41
N ASP A 106 -3.41 -15.87 -21.51
CA ASP A 106 -2.92 -16.61 -20.36
C ASP A 106 -1.87 -15.79 -19.60
N PRO A 107 -1.71 -15.97 -18.27
CA PRO A 107 -0.75 -15.21 -17.48
C PRO A 107 0.69 -15.24 -18.01
N GLU A 108 1.16 -16.39 -18.51
CA GLU A 108 2.50 -16.56 -19.08
C GLU A 108 2.71 -15.85 -20.44
N ASP A 109 1.61 -15.43 -21.06
CA ASP A 109 1.53 -14.73 -22.33
C ASP A 109 1.32 -13.22 -22.16
N ALA A 110 1.36 -12.72 -20.92
CA ALA A 110 1.32 -11.30 -20.60
C ALA A 110 2.57 -10.85 -19.83
N LEU A 111 3.00 -9.61 -20.00
CA LEU A 111 4.01 -8.95 -19.18
C LEU A 111 3.39 -7.70 -18.55
N PHE A 112 3.47 -7.58 -17.21
CA PHE A 112 3.01 -6.37 -16.53
C PHE A 112 4.16 -5.40 -16.25
N VAL A 113 4.08 -4.19 -16.79
CA VAL A 113 5.08 -3.12 -16.62
C VAL A 113 4.58 -2.12 -15.59
N THR A 114 5.33 -1.90 -14.52
CA THR A 114 4.89 -1.04 -13.40
C THR A 114 6.04 -0.40 -12.65
N ASP A 115 5.79 0.81 -12.15
CA ASP A 115 6.68 1.60 -11.29
C ASP A 115 6.35 1.45 -9.79
N ARG A 116 5.45 0.53 -9.44
CA ARG A 116 5.01 0.30 -8.06
C ARG A 116 5.37 -1.11 -7.62
N ALA A 117 5.95 -1.24 -6.43
CA ALA A 117 6.16 -2.52 -5.76
C ALA A 117 4.82 -3.25 -5.55
N ALA A 118 3.76 -2.50 -5.21
CA ALA A 118 2.39 -3.02 -5.13
C ALA A 118 1.88 -3.59 -6.48
N GLY A 119 2.38 -3.06 -7.59
CA GLY A 119 2.11 -3.56 -8.94
C GLY A 119 2.75 -4.90 -9.21
N VAL A 120 4.03 -5.02 -8.89
CA VAL A 120 4.76 -6.30 -8.99
C VAL A 120 4.08 -7.37 -8.15
N LEU A 121 3.70 -7.04 -6.90
CA LEU A 121 2.98 -7.98 -6.04
C LEU A 121 1.61 -8.38 -6.59
N ALA A 122 0.89 -7.48 -7.24
CA ALA A 122 -0.36 -7.81 -7.90
C ALA A 122 -0.15 -8.73 -9.13
N ALA A 123 0.98 -8.61 -9.83
CA ALA A 123 1.37 -9.53 -10.90
C ALA A 123 1.63 -10.94 -10.35
N HIS A 124 2.31 -11.03 -9.21
CA HIS A 124 2.53 -12.28 -8.50
C HIS A 124 1.22 -12.98 -8.12
N ASP A 125 0.24 -12.22 -7.62
CA ASP A 125 -1.09 -12.76 -7.26
C ASP A 125 -1.86 -13.38 -8.44
N VAL A 126 -1.46 -13.08 -9.69
CA VAL A 126 -2.07 -13.61 -10.92
C VAL A 126 -1.10 -14.41 -11.79
N SER A 127 0.10 -14.73 -11.27
CA SER A 127 1.15 -15.48 -11.98
C SER A 127 1.61 -14.86 -13.31
N VAL A 128 1.61 -13.53 -13.40
CA VAL A 128 2.08 -12.78 -14.58
C VAL A 128 3.53 -12.32 -14.35
N PRO A 129 4.48 -12.53 -15.28
CA PRO A 129 5.80 -11.93 -15.17
C PRO A 129 5.69 -10.40 -15.16
N SER A 130 6.55 -9.75 -14.39
CA SER A 130 6.50 -8.30 -14.24
C SER A 130 7.85 -7.64 -14.52
N LEU A 131 7.81 -6.51 -15.21
CA LEU A 131 8.94 -5.61 -15.40
C LEU A 131 8.77 -4.39 -14.47
N GLY A 132 9.62 -4.30 -13.46
CA GLY A 132 9.70 -3.14 -12.57
C GLY A 132 10.47 -1.99 -13.23
N VAL A 133 9.92 -0.78 -13.25
CA VAL A 133 10.59 0.38 -13.85
C VAL A 133 11.06 1.37 -12.79
N LEU A 134 12.21 2.03 -13.03
CA LEU A 134 12.88 2.87 -12.02
C LEU A 134 12.71 4.38 -12.20
N TRP A 135 11.97 4.82 -13.21
CA TRP A 135 11.71 6.24 -13.48
C TRP A 135 10.42 6.78 -12.87
N GLY A 136 9.62 5.92 -12.23
CA GLY A 136 8.33 6.31 -11.65
C GLY A 136 8.37 6.48 -10.14
N PHE A 137 7.32 6.01 -9.46
CA PHE A 137 7.08 6.34 -8.06
C PHE A 137 7.97 5.58 -7.07
N ASP A 138 8.02 4.24 -7.06
CA ASP A 138 8.75 3.54 -5.99
C ASP A 138 10.28 3.57 -6.19
N LYS A 139 11.05 3.62 -5.10
CA LYS A 139 12.51 3.60 -5.14
C LYS A 139 13.03 2.25 -5.70
N PRO A 140 14.25 2.22 -6.27
CA PRO A 140 14.85 0.97 -6.76
C PRO A 140 14.85 -0.18 -5.76
N CYS A 141 15.15 0.09 -4.48
CA CYS A 141 15.15 -0.94 -3.44
C CYS A 141 13.74 -1.50 -3.14
N GLN A 142 12.69 -0.68 -3.29
CA GLN A 142 11.30 -1.10 -3.08
C GLN A 142 10.86 -2.02 -4.23
N ILE A 143 11.16 -1.64 -5.48
CA ILE A 143 10.90 -2.47 -6.66
C ILE A 143 11.68 -3.78 -6.56
N PHE A 144 12.98 -3.74 -6.26
CA PHE A 144 13.79 -4.95 -6.08
C PHE A 144 13.20 -5.89 -5.01
N SER A 145 12.80 -5.35 -3.85
CA SER A 145 12.21 -6.13 -2.76
C SER A 145 10.86 -6.78 -3.09
N SER A 146 10.17 -6.30 -4.13
CA SER A 146 8.94 -6.89 -4.63
C SER A 146 9.16 -8.08 -5.57
N GLU A 147 10.42 -8.39 -5.89
CA GLU A 147 10.85 -9.55 -6.69
C GLU A 147 10.25 -9.57 -8.12
N PRO A 148 10.41 -8.50 -8.93
CA PRO A 148 9.95 -8.53 -10.31
C PRO A 148 10.79 -9.51 -11.14
N THR A 149 10.22 -9.99 -12.26
CA THR A 149 10.94 -10.84 -13.23
C THR A 149 12.18 -10.13 -13.79
N ALA A 150 12.08 -8.82 -14.03
CA ALA A 150 13.19 -7.99 -14.46
C ALA A 150 13.00 -6.53 -14.00
N MET A 151 14.06 -5.72 -14.10
CA MET A 151 14.03 -4.29 -13.77
C MET A 151 14.65 -3.46 -14.89
N ALA A 152 13.93 -2.43 -15.34
CA ALA A 152 14.41 -1.45 -16.31
C ALA A 152 14.89 -0.18 -15.60
N GLY A 153 16.17 0.15 -15.76
CA GLY A 153 16.79 1.31 -15.10
C GLY A 153 16.43 2.63 -15.75
N ARG A 154 16.25 2.62 -17.08
CA ARG A 154 15.89 3.79 -17.89
C ARG A 154 14.80 3.42 -18.89
N GLN A 155 14.08 4.43 -19.38
CA GLN A 155 13.00 4.25 -20.35
C GLN A 155 13.48 3.49 -21.60
N GLY A 156 14.69 3.80 -22.09
CA GLY A 156 15.26 3.20 -23.31
C GLY A 156 15.54 1.70 -23.22
N ASP A 157 15.66 1.16 -22.00
CA ASP A 157 15.89 -0.27 -21.78
C ASP A 157 14.63 -1.11 -22.08
N LEU A 158 13.45 -0.48 -22.14
CA LEU A 158 12.18 -1.18 -22.26
C LEU A 158 12.12 -2.06 -23.52
N LYS A 159 12.60 -1.58 -24.67
CA LYS A 159 12.63 -2.38 -25.92
C LYS A 159 13.43 -3.67 -25.78
N HIS A 160 14.54 -3.63 -25.05
CA HIS A 160 15.37 -4.80 -24.81
C HIS A 160 14.61 -5.86 -24.01
N PHE A 161 13.97 -5.47 -22.89
CA PHE A 161 13.19 -6.38 -22.06
C PHE A 161 11.95 -6.94 -22.78
N LEU A 162 11.29 -6.15 -23.61
CA LEU A 162 10.15 -6.62 -24.40
C LEU A 162 10.58 -7.69 -25.42
N ASN A 163 11.69 -7.49 -26.11
CA ASN A 163 12.26 -8.51 -27.00
C ASN A 163 12.66 -9.79 -26.26
N ASP A 164 13.18 -9.67 -25.02
CA ASP A 164 13.47 -10.83 -24.19
C ASP A 164 12.19 -11.57 -23.73
N PHE A 165 11.11 -10.84 -23.44
CA PHE A 165 9.79 -11.43 -23.18
C PHE A 165 9.22 -12.15 -24.41
N GLU A 166 9.30 -11.55 -25.59
CA GLU A 166 8.87 -12.18 -26.84
C GLU A 166 9.63 -13.48 -27.15
N LYS A 167 10.91 -13.54 -26.78
CA LYS A 167 11.76 -14.73 -26.87
C LYS A 167 11.55 -15.74 -25.73
N GLY A 168 10.62 -15.47 -24.82
CA GLY A 168 10.29 -16.37 -23.70
C GLY A 168 11.35 -16.41 -22.59
N LYS A 169 12.22 -15.41 -22.50
CA LYS A 169 13.26 -15.31 -21.44
C LYS A 169 12.72 -14.72 -20.14
N LEU A 170 11.69 -13.88 -20.21
CA LEU A 170 11.02 -13.31 -19.02
C LEU A 170 9.83 -14.20 -18.64
N LYS A 171 10.04 -15.13 -17.72
CA LYS A 171 9.02 -16.05 -17.20
C LYS A 171 8.63 -15.68 -15.77
N TYR A 172 7.38 -15.96 -15.42
CA TYR A 172 6.92 -15.84 -14.05
C TYR A 172 7.74 -16.73 -13.12
N GLN A 173 8.07 -16.21 -11.93
CA GLN A 173 8.71 -16.96 -10.86
C GLN A 173 7.86 -16.78 -9.60
N GLU A 174 7.48 -17.90 -8.99
CA GLU A 174 6.69 -17.88 -7.76
C GLU A 174 7.49 -17.27 -6.61
N ARG A 175 6.82 -16.43 -5.80
CA ARG A 175 7.45 -15.83 -4.62
C ARG A 175 7.70 -16.88 -3.56
N THR A 176 8.93 -16.96 -3.09
CA THR A 176 9.26 -17.78 -1.92
C THR A 176 8.97 -17.00 -0.63
N LEU A 177 8.47 -17.70 0.39
CA LEU A 177 8.35 -17.10 1.71
C LEU A 177 9.76 -16.72 2.21
N PRO A 178 10.03 -15.48 2.63
CA PRO A 178 11.36 -15.12 3.11
C PRO A 178 11.69 -15.92 4.37
N ARG A 179 12.87 -16.58 4.37
CA ARG A 179 13.32 -17.50 5.44
C ARG A 179 13.36 -16.88 6.84
N LYS A 180 13.43 -15.54 6.92
CA LYS A 180 13.49 -14.76 8.16
C LYS A 180 12.16 -14.67 8.92
N PHE A 181 11.05 -15.14 8.34
CA PHE A 181 9.75 -15.09 8.99
C PHE A 181 9.29 -16.44 9.56
N LYS A 182 8.56 -16.39 10.68
CA LYS A 182 7.80 -17.50 11.25
C LYS A 182 6.31 -17.17 11.18
N LYS A 183 5.49 -18.08 10.65
CA LYS A 183 4.02 -17.97 10.71
C LYS A 183 3.52 -18.58 12.02
N ALA A 184 2.46 -18.01 12.60
CA ALA A 184 1.76 -18.64 13.72
C ALA A 184 0.79 -19.72 13.20
N LYS A 185 0.58 -20.74 14.02
CA LYS A 185 -0.53 -21.68 13.86
C LYS A 185 -1.69 -21.16 14.70
N PHE A 186 -2.88 -21.04 14.12
CA PHE A 186 -4.08 -20.65 14.85
C PHE A 186 -4.36 -21.71 15.93
N ARG A 187 -4.20 -21.36 17.21
CA ARG A 187 -4.33 -22.34 18.30
C ARG A 187 -5.09 -21.87 19.54
N GLN A 188 -5.39 -20.57 19.71
CA GLN A 188 -5.96 -20.08 20.97
C GLN A 188 -6.90 -18.89 20.81
N LYS A 189 -7.85 -18.77 21.75
CA LYS A 189 -8.59 -17.53 22.02
C LYS A 189 -7.67 -16.60 22.82
N ILE A 190 -7.54 -15.36 22.37
CA ILE A 190 -6.75 -14.34 23.06
C ILE A 190 -7.63 -13.15 23.35
N PHE A 191 -7.45 -12.58 24.54
CA PHE A 191 -8.14 -11.39 24.98
C PHE A 191 -7.27 -10.16 24.68
N ALA A 192 -7.82 -9.19 23.96
CA ALA A 192 -7.18 -7.91 23.69
C ALA A 192 -8.15 -6.79 24.09
N ILE A 193 -7.65 -5.78 24.80
CA ILE A 193 -8.44 -4.63 25.23
C ILE A 193 -7.98 -3.41 24.43
N GLY A 194 -8.90 -2.68 23.82
CA GLY A 194 -8.50 -1.50 23.07
C GLY A 194 -9.48 -0.36 23.13
N PHE A 195 -9.08 0.74 22.51
CA PHE A 195 -9.91 1.92 22.35
C PHE A 195 -9.70 2.52 20.96
N SER A 196 -10.64 3.40 20.59
CA SER A 196 -10.54 4.23 19.41
C SER A 196 -10.35 5.68 19.79
N LEU A 197 -9.54 6.41 19.02
CA LEU A 197 -9.45 7.86 19.14
C LEU A 197 -10.65 8.59 18.52
N GLY A 198 -11.43 7.93 17.67
CA GLY A 198 -12.69 8.47 17.17
C GLY A 198 -13.38 7.54 16.18
N ASP A 199 -14.45 8.02 15.56
CA ASP A 199 -15.18 7.25 14.57
C ASP A 199 -14.70 7.60 13.17
N TYR A 200 -14.28 6.58 12.42
CA TYR A 200 -14.00 6.73 11.00
C TYR A 200 -15.24 6.35 10.22
N VAL A 201 -15.67 7.21 9.29
CA VAL A 201 -16.78 6.93 8.38
C VAL A 201 -16.18 6.68 6.99
N PRO A 202 -16.11 5.42 6.54
CA PRO A 202 -15.51 5.07 5.27
C PRO A 202 -16.51 5.36 4.14
N THR A 203 -16.63 6.61 3.72
CA THR A 203 -17.44 6.94 2.54
C THR A 203 -16.75 7.94 1.63
N SER A 204 -17.18 7.92 0.38
CA SER A 204 -16.93 8.97 -0.60
C SER A 204 -17.40 10.35 -0.12
N ASP A 205 -18.24 10.42 0.91
CA ASP A 205 -18.91 11.61 1.41
C ASP A 205 -18.35 12.04 2.78
N CYS A 206 -17.04 11.86 3.01
CA CYS A 206 -16.37 12.35 4.21
C CYS A 206 -16.50 13.88 4.33
N GLU A 207 -17.61 14.33 4.90
CA GLU A 207 -17.79 15.69 5.41
C GLU A 207 -17.25 15.81 6.84
N ASP A 208 -17.07 14.68 7.54
CA ASP A 208 -16.56 14.69 8.89
C ASP A 208 -15.03 14.95 8.91
N SER A 209 -14.64 15.92 9.73
CA SER A 209 -13.25 16.39 9.82
C SER A 209 -12.30 15.31 10.30
N TYR A 210 -12.77 14.36 11.13
CA TYR A 210 -11.92 13.33 11.71
C TYR A 210 -11.52 12.24 10.71
N SER A 211 -12.44 11.81 9.85
CA SER A 211 -12.12 10.92 8.74
C SER A 211 -11.12 11.53 7.78
N LEU A 212 -11.20 12.83 7.52
CA LEU A 212 -10.21 13.58 6.73
C LEU A 212 -8.83 13.58 7.40
N GLU A 213 -8.78 13.76 8.73
CA GLU A 213 -7.54 13.65 9.50
C GLU A 213 -6.89 12.27 9.32
N ILE A 214 -7.67 11.20 9.40
CA ILE A 214 -7.16 9.83 9.20
C ILE A 214 -6.65 9.61 7.78
N LEU A 215 -7.36 10.12 6.77
CA LEU A 215 -6.92 10.04 5.37
C LEU A 215 -5.62 10.83 5.13
N ASN A 216 -5.46 11.97 5.80
CA ASN A 216 -4.22 12.75 5.77
C ASN A 216 -3.08 11.98 6.44
N TYR A 217 -3.33 11.34 7.59
CA TYR A 217 -2.36 10.48 8.25
C TYR A 217 -1.90 9.32 7.36
N LYS A 218 -2.85 8.63 6.73
CA LYS A 218 -2.55 7.57 5.76
C LYS A 218 -1.73 8.05 4.58
N SER A 219 -1.95 9.28 4.14
CA SER A 219 -1.20 9.87 3.01
C SER A 219 0.28 10.07 3.33
N CYS A 220 0.67 10.20 4.61
CA CYS A 220 2.07 10.35 4.99
C CYS A 220 2.93 9.13 4.62
N ARG A 221 2.33 7.95 4.39
CA ARG A 221 3.07 6.73 4.01
C ARG A 221 3.76 6.80 2.64
N ASP A 222 3.32 7.74 1.82
CA ASP A 222 3.78 7.95 0.44
C ASP A 222 4.88 9.03 0.37
N ILE A 223 5.22 9.65 1.51
CA ILE A 223 6.27 10.67 1.66
C ILE A 223 7.50 9.99 2.28
N ILE A 224 8.71 10.31 1.83
CA ILE A 224 9.93 9.78 2.47
C ILE A 224 10.22 10.52 3.78
N GLU A 225 10.82 9.84 4.75
CA GLU A 225 11.08 10.41 6.08
C GLU A 225 11.90 11.72 6.05
N GLU A 226 12.91 11.79 5.18
CA GLU A 226 13.76 12.97 5.02
C GLU A 226 12.94 14.20 4.59
N ASP A 227 11.99 14.01 3.68
CA ASP A 227 11.12 15.09 3.19
C ASP A 227 10.15 15.56 4.27
N ILE A 228 9.64 14.62 5.10
CA ILE A 228 8.82 14.98 6.27
C ILE A 228 9.61 15.91 7.20
N ARG A 229 10.88 15.58 7.49
CA ARG A 229 11.77 16.42 8.32
C ARG A 229 12.06 17.78 7.68
N LYS A 230 12.12 17.86 6.35
CA LYS A 230 12.27 19.11 5.59
C LYS A 230 10.97 19.90 5.42
N GLY A 231 9.87 19.45 6.01
CA GLY A 231 8.60 20.18 6.01
C GLY A 231 7.66 19.83 4.85
N ALA A 232 7.77 18.63 4.28
CA ALA A 232 6.85 18.15 3.25
C ALA A 232 5.39 18.32 3.64
N GLU A 233 4.57 18.60 2.63
CA GLU A 233 3.14 18.86 2.79
C GLU A 233 2.32 17.66 2.29
N VAL A 234 1.28 17.31 3.05
CA VAL A 234 0.19 16.48 2.60
C VAL A 234 -0.82 17.39 1.90
N LEU A 235 -1.04 17.15 0.62
CA LEU A 235 -2.08 17.81 -0.16
C LEU A 235 -3.37 16.98 -0.14
N TYR A 236 -4.50 17.66 0.00
CA TYR A 236 -5.83 17.05 -0.08
C TYR A 236 -6.85 18.05 -0.63
N PHE A 237 -8.00 17.55 -1.08
CA PHE A 237 -9.06 18.35 -1.66
C PHE A 237 -10.38 18.17 -0.90
N ASP A 238 -10.95 19.26 -0.39
CA ASP A 238 -12.24 19.31 0.31
C ASP A 238 -13.19 20.40 -0.25
N GLY A 239 -13.06 20.67 -1.55
CA GLY A 239 -13.68 21.80 -2.24
C GLY A 239 -12.63 22.80 -2.73
N ASN A 240 -11.52 22.90 -2.00
CA ASN A 240 -10.31 23.60 -2.42
C ASN A 240 -9.08 22.70 -2.20
N LEU A 241 -8.01 22.94 -2.95
CA LEU A 241 -6.74 22.28 -2.70
C LEU A 241 -6.14 22.86 -1.41
N LYS A 242 -6.03 22.03 -0.38
CA LYS A 242 -5.43 22.38 0.91
C LYS A 242 -4.12 21.65 1.11
N LYS A 243 -3.30 22.23 1.98
CA LYS A 243 -1.98 21.73 2.33
C LYS A 243 -1.79 21.76 3.83
N ARG A 244 -1.15 20.72 4.37
CA ARG A 244 -0.75 20.66 5.76
C ARG A 244 0.61 19.99 5.87
N ARG A 245 1.47 20.47 6.77
CA ARG A 245 2.76 19.81 7.02
C ARG A 245 2.54 18.38 7.49
N ALA A 246 3.22 17.42 6.89
CA ALA A 246 3.13 16.00 7.25
C ALA A 246 3.42 15.78 8.74
N LEU A 247 4.42 16.50 9.29
CA LEU A 247 4.72 16.44 10.71
C LEU A 247 3.55 16.91 11.59
N SER A 248 2.83 17.97 11.19
CA SER A 248 1.64 18.43 11.93
C SER A 248 0.51 17.41 11.94
N VAL A 249 0.34 16.66 10.84
CA VAL A 249 -0.62 15.55 10.76
C VAL A 249 -0.22 14.44 11.73
N LEU A 250 1.05 14.01 11.71
CA LEU A 250 1.56 12.97 12.61
C LEU A 250 1.48 13.38 14.09
N SER A 251 1.87 14.62 14.42
CA SER A 251 1.84 15.15 15.78
C SER A 251 0.42 15.23 16.36
N TYR A 252 -0.60 15.51 15.53
CA TYR A 252 -1.99 15.49 15.97
C TYR A 252 -2.39 14.12 16.51
N PHE A 253 -2.09 13.05 15.78
CA PHE A 253 -2.41 11.69 16.22
C PHE A 253 -1.55 11.23 17.39
N PHE A 254 -0.26 11.55 17.39
CA PHE A 254 0.64 11.29 18.51
C PHE A 254 0.10 11.88 19.82
N GLY A 255 -0.24 13.17 19.84
CA GLY A 255 -0.72 13.84 21.06
C GLY A 255 -2.02 13.23 21.60
N ARG A 256 -2.94 12.85 20.69
CA ARG A 256 -4.18 12.17 21.09
C ARG A 256 -3.95 10.77 21.64
N LEU A 257 -3.02 10.00 21.06
CA LEU A 257 -2.65 8.68 21.57
C LEU A 257 -2.06 8.77 22.97
N VAL A 258 -1.11 9.68 23.19
CA VAL A 258 -0.48 9.90 24.50
C VAL A 258 -1.52 10.16 25.58
N ILE A 259 -2.42 11.12 25.37
CA ILE A 259 -3.47 11.47 26.35
C ILE A 259 -4.34 10.26 26.71
N GLU A 260 -4.73 9.45 25.72
CA GLU A 260 -5.60 8.30 25.97
C GLU A 260 -4.86 7.11 26.60
N ILE A 261 -3.57 6.95 26.33
CA ILE A 261 -2.73 5.93 26.95
C ILE A 261 -2.44 6.30 28.42
N GLU A 262 -2.12 7.57 28.70
CA GLU A 262 -1.89 8.07 30.07
C GLU A 262 -3.06 7.75 31.00
N LYS A 263 -4.30 8.02 30.55
CA LYS A 263 -5.52 7.72 31.30
C LYS A 263 -5.68 6.24 31.67
N ARG A 264 -5.04 5.34 30.93
CA ARG A 264 -5.18 3.88 31.07
C ARG A 264 -4.01 3.20 31.77
N GLY A 265 -2.93 3.95 32.01
CA GLY A 265 -1.69 3.47 32.60
C GLY A 265 -0.93 2.49 31.70
N ILE A 266 0.39 2.48 31.87
CA ILE A 266 1.32 1.58 31.19
C ILE A 266 1.98 0.69 32.25
N GLY A 267 2.11 -0.59 31.97
CA GLY A 267 2.81 -1.54 32.83
C GLY A 267 4.33 -1.30 32.87
N SER A 268 5.00 -1.94 33.82
CA SER A 268 6.45 -1.80 34.05
C SER A 268 7.33 -2.25 32.89
N ASN A 269 6.85 -3.18 32.06
CA ASN A 269 7.58 -3.75 30.93
C ASN A 269 6.68 -3.83 29.70
N ALA A 270 6.36 -2.66 29.17
CA ALA A 270 5.49 -2.49 28.01
C ALA A 270 6.29 -2.22 26.74
N ALA A 271 5.87 -2.79 25.62
CA ALA A 271 6.39 -2.46 24.29
C ALA A 271 5.30 -1.92 23.36
N PHE A 272 5.63 -0.90 22.57
CA PHE A 272 4.74 -0.38 21.53
C PHE A 272 5.13 -0.92 20.15
N ILE A 273 4.14 -1.29 19.36
CA ILE A 273 4.32 -1.77 17.98
C ILE A 273 3.27 -1.15 17.05
N GLY A 274 3.70 -0.77 15.85
CA GLY A 274 2.77 -0.38 14.80
C GLY A 274 2.14 -1.62 14.16
N ALA A 275 0.82 -1.62 13.98
CA ALA A 275 0.15 -2.62 13.17
C ALA A 275 0.63 -2.52 11.72
N PRO A 276 0.93 -3.65 11.04
CA PRO A 276 1.42 -3.61 9.69
C PRO A 276 0.36 -3.15 8.71
N ASN A 277 0.81 -2.44 7.69
CA ASN A 277 -0.07 -2.05 6.59
C ASN A 277 -0.51 -3.29 5.77
N SER A 278 -1.49 -3.09 4.88
CA SER A 278 -2.05 -4.19 4.08
C SER A 278 -1.10 -4.78 3.02
N LEU A 279 0.03 -4.12 2.75
CA LEU A 279 1.09 -4.61 1.88
C LEU A 279 2.37 -4.76 2.70
N PRO A 280 3.37 -5.51 2.21
CA PRO A 280 4.70 -5.53 2.82
C PRO A 280 5.30 -4.12 3.00
N GLU A 281 6.12 -3.97 4.04
CA GLU A 281 6.73 -2.69 4.45
C GLU A 281 7.42 -1.96 3.29
N PHE A 282 8.12 -2.69 2.42
CA PHE A 282 8.81 -2.11 1.25
C PHE A 282 7.88 -1.47 0.21
N CYS A 283 6.56 -1.69 0.29
CA CYS A 283 5.59 -1.03 -0.58
C CYS A 283 5.28 0.42 -0.15
N TYR A 284 5.82 0.86 0.99
CA TYR A 284 5.61 2.19 1.55
C TYR A 284 6.93 2.95 1.66
N ARG A 285 6.87 4.26 1.50
CA ARG A 285 8.03 5.16 1.65
C ARG A 285 8.27 5.58 3.09
N PHE A 286 7.21 5.52 3.91
CA PHE A 286 7.25 5.80 5.34
C PHE A 286 6.24 4.94 6.09
N ASP A 287 6.70 4.23 7.11
CA ASP A 287 5.85 3.36 7.90
C ASP A 287 5.19 4.13 9.06
N VAL A 288 4.11 4.85 8.74
CA VAL A 288 3.43 5.77 9.68
C VAL A 288 3.12 5.14 11.04
N ASN A 289 2.58 3.91 11.07
CA ASN A 289 2.19 3.24 12.31
C ASN A 289 3.38 2.88 13.18
N GLU A 290 4.46 2.38 12.58
CA GLU A 290 5.67 2.04 13.34
C GLU A 290 6.32 3.30 13.93
N ARG A 291 6.32 4.38 13.16
CA ARG A 291 6.94 5.64 13.57
C ARG A 291 6.17 6.32 14.70
N ILE A 292 4.85 6.28 14.65
CA ILE A 292 4.02 6.72 15.79
C ILE A 292 4.22 5.82 17.00
N ALA A 293 4.22 4.50 16.83
CA ALA A 293 4.45 3.56 17.94
C ALA A 293 5.80 3.80 18.64
N ARG A 294 6.85 4.02 17.87
CA ARG A 294 8.17 4.38 18.40
C ARG A 294 8.14 5.71 19.15
N ALA A 295 7.55 6.76 18.58
CA ALA A 295 7.47 8.06 19.24
C ALA A 295 6.70 7.97 20.57
N VAL A 296 5.63 7.18 20.61
CA VAL A 296 4.85 6.91 21.82
C VAL A 296 5.68 6.12 22.84
N ALA A 297 6.43 5.09 22.43
CA ALA A 297 7.32 4.34 23.31
C ALA A 297 8.37 5.25 23.96
N GLU A 298 9.04 6.08 23.14
CA GLU A 298 10.06 7.03 23.58
C GLU A 298 9.48 8.03 24.59
N TYR A 299 8.25 8.53 24.37
CA TYR A 299 7.57 9.43 25.30
C TYR A 299 7.35 8.80 26.68
N PHE A 300 6.97 7.52 26.72
CA PHE A 300 6.66 6.80 27.96
C PHE A 300 7.86 6.08 28.59
N GLY A 301 9.05 6.16 27.99
CA GLY A 301 10.21 5.37 28.43
C GLY A 301 9.97 3.86 28.32
N ALA A 302 9.12 3.45 27.39
CA ALA A 302 8.73 2.06 27.16
C ALA A 302 9.61 1.40 26.07
N ASP A 303 9.53 0.08 25.98
CA ASP A 303 10.27 -0.69 24.98
C ASP A 303 9.75 -0.45 23.56
N TYR A 304 10.67 -0.48 22.59
CA TYR A 304 10.33 -0.50 21.17
C TYR A 304 11.35 -1.33 20.38
N PHE A 305 10.91 -1.82 19.23
CA PHE A 305 11.74 -2.61 18.34
C PHE A 305 12.42 -1.70 17.31
N GLU A 306 13.70 -1.91 17.02
CA GLU A 306 14.43 -1.10 16.03
C GLU A 306 13.81 -1.20 14.63
N SER A 307 13.23 -2.35 14.31
CA SER A 307 12.35 -2.54 13.16
C SER A 307 11.13 -3.35 13.56
N ARG A 308 10.04 -3.21 12.79
CA ARG A 308 8.78 -3.86 13.12
C ARG A 308 8.93 -5.38 13.26
N PRO A 309 8.52 -6.00 14.39
CA PRO A 309 8.65 -7.44 14.60
C PRO A 309 7.63 -8.28 13.82
N PHE A 310 6.45 -7.72 13.52
CA PHE A 310 5.37 -8.35 12.76
C PHE A 310 5.22 -7.71 11.39
N ALA A 311 5.40 -8.45 10.31
CA ALA A 311 5.30 -7.88 8.97
C ALA A 311 4.25 -8.57 8.12
N GLN A 312 3.69 -7.80 7.21
CA GLN A 312 2.95 -8.31 6.06
C GLN A 312 3.96 -8.91 5.08
N ILE A 313 3.87 -10.22 4.81
CA ILE A 313 4.83 -10.95 3.95
C ILE A 313 4.29 -11.06 2.52
N PHE A 314 2.97 -11.26 2.41
CA PHE A 314 2.22 -11.25 1.16
C PHE A 314 1.15 -10.18 1.20
N PRO A 315 0.72 -9.60 0.07
CA PRO A 315 -0.41 -8.67 0.04
C PRO A 315 -1.66 -9.25 0.70
N LEU A 316 -2.38 -8.43 1.46
CA LEU A 316 -3.77 -8.70 1.80
C LEU A 316 -4.67 -8.17 0.67
N GLU A 317 -5.54 -9.02 0.12
CA GLU A 317 -6.59 -8.58 -0.81
C GLU A 317 -7.35 -7.37 -0.23
N ARG A 318 -7.62 -6.33 -1.05
CA ARG A 318 -8.26 -5.08 -0.58
C ARG A 318 -9.68 -5.31 -0.04
N SER A 319 -10.07 -4.43 0.89
CA SER A 319 -11.22 -4.46 1.81
C SER A 319 -12.63 -4.63 1.22
N TYR A 320 -12.82 -4.53 -0.09
CA TYR A 320 -14.15 -4.62 -0.70
C TYR A 320 -14.59 -6.06 -0.98
N GLY A 321 -14.08 -7.02 -0.20
CA GLY A 321 -14.51 -8.41 -0.21
C GLY A 321 -14.52 -8.96 1.20
N ASP A 322 -15.39 -9.94 1.47
CA ASP A 322 -15.69 -10.51 2.80
C ASP A 322 -14.45 -10.99 3.58
N ARG A 323 -13.30 -11.19 2.92
CA ARG A 323 -12.14 -11.86 3.51
C ARG A 323 -11.34 -11.05 4.55
N ARG A 324 -11.37 -9.71 4.53
CA ARG A 324 -10.64 -8.89 5.54
C ARG A 324 -11.28 -8.92 6.92
N GLN A 325 -12.52 -9.38 7.02
CA GLN A 325 -13.18 -9.54 8.32
C GLN A 325 -12.66 -10.74 9.11
N TYR A 326 -11.88 -11.63 8.47
CA TYR A 326 -11.40 -12.85 9.11
C TYR A 326 -9.95 -12.75 9.55
N VAL A 327 -9.74 -13.06 10.84
CA VAL A 327 -8.42 -13.23 11.47
C VAL A 327 -7.51 -14.17 10.67
N LYS A 328 -8.07 -15.24 10.08
CA LYS A 328 -7.33 -16.23 9.29
C LYS A 328 -6.59 -15.60 8.11
N SER A 329 -7.24 -14.69 7.38
CA SER A 329 -6.64 -14.01 6.22
C SER A 329 -5.40 -13.20 6.60
N HIS A 330 -5.42 -12.56 7.77
CA HIS A 330 -4.26 -11.86 8.31
C HIS A 330 -3.13 -12.84 8.68
N LEU A 331 -3.45 -13.94 9.37
CA LEU A 331 -2.46 -14.95 9.77
C LEU A 331 -1.80 -15.67 8.58
N GLU A 332 -2.51 -15.84 7.47
CA GLU A 332 -1.96 -16.44 6.25
C GLU A 332 -0.89 -15.57 5.58
N THR A 333 -0.98 -14.26 5.77
CA THR A 333 -0.21 -13.27 5.00
C THR A 333 0.80 -12.51 5.86
N MET A 334 0.66 -12.54 7.18
CA MET A 334 1.59 -11.97 8.16
C MET A 334 2.58 -13.00 8.71
N GLY A 335 3.67 -12.51 9.29
CA GLY A 335 4.52 -13.33 10.13
C GLY A 335 5.48 -12.52 10.99
N ILE A 336 6.21 -13.25 11.81
CA ILE A 336 7.08 -12.73 12.87
C ILE A 336 8.52 -12.84 12.40
N LYS A 337 9.28 -11.74 12.44
CA LYS A 337 10.73 -11.77 12.18
C LYS A 337 11.40 -12.58 13.29
N LYS A 338 12.17 -13.60 12.89
CA LYS A 338 12.76 -14.58 13.82
C LYS A 338 13.70 -13.95 14.83
N GLU A 339 14.41 -12.88 14.46
CA GLU A 339 15.33 -12.18 15.36
C GLU A 339 14.66 -11.57 16.61
N TYR A 340 13.36 -11.29 16.58
CA TYR A 340 12.65 -10.69 17.72
C TYR A 340 11.94 -11.69 18.63
N ILE A 341 12.01 -12.99 18.34
CA ILE A 341 11.25 -14.00 19.09
C ILE A 341 11.63 -14.02 20.57
N GLU A 342 12.92 -13.99 20.90
CA GLU A 342 13.36 -14.03 22.30
C GLU A 342 12.95 -12.77 23.05
N ARG A 343 13.17 -11.58 22.46
CA ARG A 343 12.72 -10.32 23.04
C ARG A 343 11.21 -10.27 23.29
N ILE A 344 10.39 -10.81 22.37
CA ILE A 344 8.93 -10.87 22.55
C ILE A 344 8.52 -11.69 23.79
N LYS A 345 9.30 -12.70 24.19
CA LYS A 345 9.01 -13.51 25.39
C LYS A 345 9.21 -12.73 26.69
N GLU A 346 10.03 -11.69 26.66
CA GLU A 346 10.38 -10.91 27.85
C GLU A 346 9.37 -9.80 28.12
N ILE A 347 8.62 -9.33 27.13
CA ILE A 347 7.66 -8.23 27.27
C ILE A 347 6.39 -8.68 28.02
N GLU A 348 5.97 -7.89 29.02
CA GLU A 348 4.77 -8.18 29.80
C GLU A 348 3.49 -7.56 29.20
N GLU A 349 3.62 -6.43 28.52
CA GLU A 349 2.49 -5.72 27.91
C GLU A 349 2.81 -5.25 26.49
N PHE A 350 1.94 -5.53 25.53
CA PHE A 350 2.05 -4.99 24.16
C PHE A 350 0.98 -3.95 23.91
N TRP A 351 1.38 -2.82 23.34
CA TRP A 351 0.50 -1.79 22.82
C TRP A 351 0.58 -1.74 21.29
N ILE A 352 -0.51 -2.11 20.62
CA ILE A 352 -0.61 -2.13 19.17
C ILE A 352 -1.27 -0.83 18.67
N ILE A 353 -0.59 -0.09 17.79
CA ILE A 353 -1.13 1.16 17.21
C ILE A 353 -1.52 0.94 15.75
N ASP A 354 -2.77 1.24 15.39
CA ASP A 354 -3.32 0.96 14.06
C ASP A 354 -4.11 2.15 13.46
N ASP A 355 -4.14 2.24 12.12
CA ASP A 355 -4.60 3.42 11.39
C ASP A 355 -6.08 3.43 10.97
N THR A 356 -6.78 2.31 10.70
CA THR A 356 -8.29 2.20 10.62
C THR A 356 -8.93 0.88 10.13
N ILE A 357 -10.21 0.71 10.56
CA ILE A 357 -11.41 0.01 10.02
C ILE A 357 -11.49 -1.49 9.71
N ASN A 358 -10.40 -2.25 9.56
CA ASN A 358 -10.50 -3.73 9.66
C ASN A 358 -9.79 -4.26 10.91
N THR A 359 -9.58 -3.38 11.88
CA THR A 359 -8.61 -3.55 12.96
C THR A 359 -9.00 -4.66 13.94
N GLY A 360 -10.28 -5.00 14.10
CA GLY A 360 -10.66 -6.13 14.94
C GLY A 360 -9.92 -7.41 14.54
N SER A 361 -10.08 -7.86 13.29
CA SER A 361 -9.45 -9.09 12.80
C SER A 361 -7.92 -8.99 12.73
N GLN A 362 -7.38 -7.84 12.34
CA GLN A 362 -5.93 -7.63 12.26
C GLN A 362 -5.26 -7.58 13.63
N VAL A 363 -5.82 -6.81 14.55
CA VAL A 363 -5.34 -6.71 15.93
C VAL A 363 -5.47 -8.06 16.61
N ILE A 364 -6.59 -8.78 16.41
CA ILE A 364 -6.73 -10.14 16.93
C ILE A 364 -5.67 -11.08 16.30
N ALA A 365 -5.37 -10.95 15.01
CA ALA A 365 -4.32 -11.74 14.36
C ALA A 365 -2.93 -11.43 14.94
N LEU A 366 -2.61 -10.15 15.18
CA LEU A 366 -1.39 -9.74 15.89
C LEU A 366 -1.37 -10.28 17.31
N ALA A 367 -2.48 -10.22 18.02
CA ALA A 367 -2.62 -10.77 19.36
C ALA A 367 -2.32 -12.28 19.35
N ILE A 368 -2.84 -13.02 18.36
CA ILE A 368 -2.54 -14.46 18.13
C ILE A 368 -1.06 -14.69 17.83
N LEU A 369 -0.44 -13.85 17.01
CA LEU A 369 0.99 -13.95 16.72
C LEU A 369 1.83 -13.75 18.00
N ILE A 370 1.52 -12.72 18.80
CA ILE A 370 2.17 -12.44 20.09
C ILE A 370 1.96 -13.61 21.05
N GLY A 371 0.70 -14.02 21.29
CA GLY A 371 0.37 -15.10 22.22
C GLY A 371 0.95 -16.46 21.83
N SER A 372 1.22 -16.69 20.54
CA SER A 372 1.93 -17.89 20.07
C SER A 372 3.40 -17.95 20.51
N ILE A 373 3.97 -16.82 20.94
CA ILE A 373 5.33 -16.69 21.49
C ILE A 373 5.27 -16.47 23.01
N ASN A 374 4.39 -15.58 23.46
CA ASN A 374 4.29 -15.14 24.85
C ASN A 374 2.82 -15.16 25.31
N GLN A 375 2.41 -16.26 25.94
CA GLN A 375 1.04 -16.47 26.41
C GLN A 375 0.65 -15.62 27.61
N ARG A 376 1.64 -15.03 28.32
CA ARG A 376 1.42 -14.23 29.52
C ARG A 376 1.28 -12.74 29.23
N ALA A 377 1.64 -12.32 28.02
CA ALA A 377 1.62 -10.92 27.66
C ALA A 377 0.19 -10.36 27.67
N LYS A 378 0.02 -9.21 28.32
CA LYS A 378 -1.19 -8.40 28.22
C LYS A 378 -1.18 -7.67 26.89
N ILE A 379 -2.26 -7.78 26.12
CA ILE A 379 -2.33 -7.18 24.78
C ILE A 379 -3.36 -6.06 24.78
N ARG A 380 -2.88 -4.87 24.46
CA ARG A 380 -3.68 -3.67 24.30
C ARG A 380 -3.52 -3.09 22.91
N PHE A 381 -4.49 -2.29 22.50
CA PHE A 381 -4.40 -1.60 21.22
C PHE A 381 -5.14 -0.27 21.22
N ALA A 382 -4.64 0.62 20.38
CA ALA A 382 -5.22 1.92 20.11
C ALA A 382 -5.39 2.06 18.60
N THR A 383 -6.60 2.38 18.16
CA THR A 383 -6.88 2.62 16.75
C THR A 383 -7.20 4.09 16.51
N LEU A 384 -6.78 4.60 15.36
CA LEU A 384 -7.15 5.96 14.97
C LEU A 384 -8.62 6.07 14.56
N GLY A 385 -9.30 4.96 14.22
CA GLY A 385 -10.72 5.01 13.86
C GLY A 385 -11.45 3.69 13.99
N LYS A 386 -12.64 3.78 14.63
CA LYS A 386 -13.71 2.78 14.92
C LYS A 386 -13.71 2.13 16.31
N GLN A 387 -14.91 2.07 16.91
CA GLN A 387 -15.25 1.24 18.08
C GLN A 387 -15.05 -0.28 17.85
N LEU A 388 -14.68 -0.97 18.93
CA LEU A 388 -14.52 -2.43 18.98
C LEU A 388 -15.83 -3.19 19.06
#